data_AF-A0A7C5N540-F1
#
_entry.id   AF-A0A7C5N540-F1
#
_cell.length_a   1.000
_cell.length_b   1.000
_cell.length_c   1.000
_cell.angle_alpha   90.00
_cell.angle_beta   90.00
_cell.angle_gamma   90.00
#
_symmetry.space_group_name_H-M   'P 1'
#
loop_
_entity.id
_entity.type
_entity.pdbx_description
1 polymer ?
#
loop_
_entity_poly.entity_id
_entity_poly.type
_entity_poly.pdbx_seq_one_letter_code
_entity_poly.pdbx_strand_id
1 'polypeptide(L)'
;MFSRLVFGKKGEPAVLEAFLDKSTYERFRDYVMKNRLSESDAVVKILERGMANYWLFEFKQMKTSYMHIKKLFKELKKDNELLKAIQMENERLKNILEKADLKG
;
A
#
# COMPACT_ATOMS: atom_id res chain seq x y z
N MET A 1 0.94 17.54 -28.58
CA MET A 1 -0.34 18.04 -29.14
C MET A 1 -1.28 18.30 -27.97
N PHE A 2 -2.06 19.38 -27.98
CA PHE A 2 -2.97 19.73 -26.87
C PHE A 2 -4.28 18.96 -27.04
N SER A 3 -4.69 18.19 -26.04
CA SER A 3 -5.96 17.47 -26.05
C SER A 3 -6.80 17.90 -24.85
N ARG A 4 -7.90 18.62 -25.11
CA ARG A 4 -8.90 18.95 -24.11
C ARG A 4 -9.96 17.86 -24.10
N LEU A 5 -10.12 17.20 -22.96
CA LEU A 5 -11.00 16.05 -22.81
C LEU A 5 -12.07 16.39 -21.79
N VAL A 6 -13.33 16.17 -22.15
CA VAL A 6 -14.49 16.44 -21.30
C VAL A 6 -15.17 15.11 -20.99
N PHE A 7 -15.33 14.80 -19.71
CA PHE A 7 -15.96 13.58 -19.19
C PHE A 7 -16.78 13.91 -17.92
N GLY A 8 -17.69 13.02 -17.50
CA GLY A 8 -18.58 13.26 -16.34
C GLY A 8 -20.06 13.33 -16.70
N LYS A 9 -20.92 13.57 -15.70
CA LYS A 9 -22.38 13.60 -15.89
C LYS A 9 -22.84 14.94 -16.47
N LYS A 10 -23.97 14.92 -17.18
CA LYS A 10 -24.59 16.14 -17.74
C LYS A 10 -24.94 17.09 -16.58
N GLY A 11 -24.27 18.24 -16.51
CA GLY A 11 -24.38 19.24 -15.44
C GLY A 11 -23.11 19.43 -14.60
N GLU A 12 -22.20 18.44 -14.58
CA GLU A 12 -20.93 18.47 -13.85
C GLU A 12 -19.80 17.88 -14.71
N PRO A 13 -19.40 18.56 -15.81
CA PRO A 13 -18.31 18.08 -16.63
C PRO A 13 -16.97 18.27 -15.91
N ALA A 14 -16.21 17.18 -15.77
CA ALA A 14 -14.79 17.21 -15.50
C ALA A 14 -14.03 17.43 -16.80
N VAL A 15 -13.07 18.36 -16.78
CA VAL A 15 -12.21 18.66 -17.92
C VAL A 15 -10.78 18.25 -17.56
N LEU A 16 -10.19 17.37 -18.36
CA LEU A 16 -8.78 17.04 -18.31
C LEU A 16 -8.11 17.67 -19.52
N GLU A 17 -7.17 18.58 -19.26
CA GLU A 17 -6.27 19.09 -20.27
C GLU A 17 -4.94 18.36 -20.13
N ALA A 18 -4.57 17.60 -21.15
CA ALA A 18 -3.35 16.82 -21.15
C ALA A 18 -2.55 17.11 -22.42
N PHE A 19 -1.23 17.20 -22.24
CA PHE A 19 -0.30 17.23 -23.35
C PHE A 19 0.19 15.82 -23.62
N LEU A 20 -0.07 15.34 -24.84
CA LEU A 20 0.50 14.08 -25.32
C LEU A 20 1.68 14.40 -26.23
N ASP A 21 2.81 13.75 -25.97
CA ASP A 21 3.88 13.68 -26.95
C ASP A 21 3.40 12.95 -28.22
N LYS A 22 4.14 13.11 -29.33
CA LYS A 22 3.75 12.58 -30.63
C LYS A 22 3.52 11.06 -30.60
N SER A 23 4.43 10.31 -29.99
CA SER A 23 4.36 8.85 -29.92
C SER A 23 3.17 8.36 -29.08
N THR A 24 2.87 9.07 -28.01
CA THR A 24 1.74 8.77 -27.12
C THR A 24 0.42 9.10 -27.79
N TYR A 25 0.35 10.20 -28.53
CA TYR A 25 -0.83 10.55 -29.33
C TYR A 25 -1.10 9.52 -30.44
N GLU A 26 -0.07 9.09 -31.18
CA GLU A 26 -0.21 8.07 -32.23
C GLU A 26 -0.73 6.74 -31.65
N ARG A 27 -0.14 6.26 -30.55
CA ARG A 27 -0.64 5.06 -29.84
C ARG A 27 -2.07 5.21 -29.34
N PHE A 28 -2.44 6.40 -28.86
CA PHE A 28 -3.80 6.69 -28.44
C PHE A 28 -4.77 6.61 -29.62
N ARG A 29 -4.43 7.23 -30.76
CA ARG A 29 -5.24 7.19 -31.99
C ARG A 29 -5.41 5.76 -32.50
N ASP A 30 -4.34 4.97 -32.52
CA ASP A 30 -4.41 3.56 -32.91
C ASP A 30 -5.35 2.77 -31.99
N TYR A 31 -5.28 3.02 -30.68
CA TYR A 31 -6.19 2.41 -29.72
C TYR A 31 -7.66 2.81 -29.95
N VAL A 32 -7.93 4.09 -30.16
CA VAL A 32 -9.28 4.61 -30.48
C VAL A 32 -9.85 3.93 -31.73
N MET A 33 -9.07 3.90 -32.82
CA MET A 33 -9.46 3.33 -34.10
C MET A 33 -9.69 1.82 -33.99
N LYS A 34 -8.75 1.09 -33.37
CA LYS A 34 -8.82 -0.37 -33.21
C LYS A 34 -10.04 -0.82 -32.41
N ASN A 35 -10.44 -0.04 -31.41
CA ASN A 35 -11.55 -0.38 -30.52
C ASN A 35 -12.87 0.29 -30.92
N ARG A 36 -12.90 1.08 -32.01
CA ARG A 36 -14.07 1.83 -32.48
C ARG A 36 -14.71 2.68 -31.38
N LEU A 37 -13.88 3.36 -30.60
CA LEU A 37 -14.31 4.21 -29.49
C LEU A 37 -14.35 5.67 -29.91
N SER A 38 -15.11 6.49 -29.19
CA SER A 38 -14.86 7.93 -29.19
C SER A 38 -13.57 8.23 -28.42
N GLU A 39 -12.95 9.39 -28.68
CA GLU A 39 -11.75 9.81 -27.92
C GLU A 39 -12.05 9.93 -26.42
N SER A 40 -13.23 10.44 -26.06
CA SER A 40 -13.65 10.56 -24.66
C SER A 40 -13.78 9.19 -23.99
N ASP A 41 -14.46 8.23 -24.63
CA ASP A 41 -14.62 6.87 -24.08
C ASP A 41 -13.27 6.15 -23.96
N ALA A 42 -12.37 6.33 -24.92
CA ALA A 42 -11.05 5.74 -24.89
C ALA A 42 -10.22 6.27 -23.71
N VAL A 43 -10.29 7.58 -23.45
CA VAL A 43 -9.62 8.20 -22.29
C VAL A 43 -10.18 7.66 -20.99
N VAL A 44 -11.50 7.61 -20.85
CA VAL A 44 -12.14 7.05 -19.65
C VAL A 44 -11.65 5.62 -19.40
N LYS A 45 -11.66 4.75 -20.41
CA LYS A 45 -11.18 3.36 -20.28
C LYS A 45 -9.70 3.27 -19.91
N ILE A 46 -8.86 4.12 -20.49
CA ILE A 46 -7.42 4.15 -20.16
C ILE A 46 -7.21 4.60 -18.72
N LEU A 47 -7.94 5.63 -18.27
CA LEU A 47 -7.89 6.12 -16.89
C LEU A 47 -8.40 5.07 -15.91
N GLU A 48 -9.53 4.43 -16.18
CA GLU A 48 -10.07 3.33 -15.37
C GLU A 48 -9.05 2.19 -15.23
N ARG A 49 -8.42 1.79 -16.34
CA ARG A 49 -7.38 0.76 -16.33
C ARG A 49 -6.15 1.21 -15.54
N GLY A 50 -5.73 2.46 -15.70
CA GLY A 50 -4.62 3.05 -14.94
C GLY A 50 -4.88 3.05 -13.43
N MET A 51 -6.07 3.47 -13.03
CA MET A 51 -6.51 3.48 -11.63
C MET A 51 -6.59 2.05 -11.06
N ALA A 52 -7.15 1.09 -11.81
CA ALA A 52 -7.20 -0.30 -11.37
C ALA A 52 -5.80 -0.89 -11.13
N ASN A 53 -4.85 -0.59 -12.03
CA ASN A 53 -3.46 -1.00 -11.87
C ASN A 53 -2.78 -0.32 -10.67
N TYR A 54 -3.03 0.97 -10.46
CA TYR A 54 -2.53 1.69 -9.30
C TYR A 54 -3.04 1.07 -7.99
N TRP A 55 -4.34 0.83 -7.87
CA TRP A 55 -4.93 0.18 -6.68
C TRP A 55 -4.38 -1.22 -6.45
N LEU A 56 -4.12 -1.99 -7.51
CA LEU A 56 -3.49 -3.30 -7.40
C LEU A 56 -2.05 -3.20 -6.86
N PHE A 57 -1.30 -2.19 -7.30
CA PHE A 57 0.05 -1.93 -6.80
C PHE A 57 0.03 -1.52 -5.33
N GLU A 58 -0.80 -0.56 -4.95
CA GLU A 58 -0.98 -0.11 -3.57
C GLU A 58 -1.38 -1.28 -2.66
N PHE A 59 -2.33 -2.11 -3.09
CA PHE A 59 -2.74 -3.29 -2.33
C PHE A 59 -1.58 -4.28 -2.09
N LYS A 60 -0.73 -4.52 -3.09
CA LYS A 60 0.46 -5.38 -2.94
C LYS A 60 1.46 -4.80 -1.94
N GLN A 61 1.66 -3.49 -1.95
CA GLN A 61 2.54 -2.81 -1.00
C GLN A 61 1.97 -2.88 0.42
N MET A 62 0.69 -2.57 0.60
CA MET A 62 -0.01 -2.69 1.88
C MET A 62 0.04 -4.13 2.43
N LYS A 63 -0.15 -5.14 1.58
CA LYS A 63 -0.06 -6.55 1.97
C LYS A 63 1.34 -6.90 2.49
N THR A 64 2.39 -6.43 1.81
CA THR A 64 3.78 -6.63 2.23
C THR A 64 4.04 -5.99 3.58
N SER A 65 3.64 -4.73 3.77
CA SER A 65 3.77 -4.02 5.05
C SER A 65 3.01 -4.72 6.18
N TYR A 66 1.78 -5.17 5.92
CA TYR A 66 0.99 -5.92 6.89
C TYR A 66 1.68 -7.24 7.31
N MET A 67 2.22 -7.98 6.34
CA MET A 67 2.95 -9.22 6.63
C MET A 67 4.21 -8.98 7.46
N HIS A 68 4.92 -7.88 7.20
CA HIS A 68 6.08 -7.47 7.98
C HIS A 68 5.69 -7.13 9.44
N ILE A 69 4.67 -6.29 9.64
CA ILE A 69 4.16 -5.93 10.97
C ILE A 69 3.71 -7.19 11.73
N LYS A 70 3.01 -8.10 11.06
CA LYS A 70 2.56 -9.36 11.66
C LYS A 70 3.73 -10.23 12.14
N LYS A 71 4.85 -10.23 11.41
CA LYS A 71 6.07 -10.95 11.82
C LYS A 71 6.68 -10.30 13.07
N LEU A 72 6.88 -8.98 13.05
CA LEU A 72 7.40 -8.22 14.19
C LEU A 72 6.55 -8.42 15.45
N PHE A 73 5.23 -8.43 15.31
CA PHE A 73 4.33 -8.66 16.45
C PHE A 73 4.49 -10.05 17.07
N LYS A 74 4.73 -11.08 16.26
CA LYS A 74 5.01 -12.44 16.76
C LYS A 74 6.34 -12.51 17.51
N GLU A 75 7.37 -11.85 16.98
CA GLU A 75 8.69 -11.76 17.62
C GLU A 75 8.58 -11.03 18.96
N LEU A 76 7.95 -9.85 18.98
CA LEU A 76 7.67 -9.09 20.21
C LEU A 76 6.92 -9.89 21.28
N LYS A 77 5.96 -10.73 20.88
CA LYS A 77 5.23 -11.59 21.82
C LYS A 77 6.17 -12.60 22.47
N LYS A 78 7.03 -13.25 21.68
CA LYS A 78 8.00 -14.23 22.16
C LYS A 78 9.03 -13.56 23.09
N ASP A 79 9.54 -12.40 22.71
CA ASP A 79 10.53 -11.66 23.49
C ASP A 79 9.95 -11.22 24.84
N ASN A 80 8.67 -10.81 24.87
CA ASN A 80 7.98 -10.49 26.12
C ASN A 80 7.79 -11.72 27.03
N GLU A 81 7.53 -12.90 26.48
CA GLU A 81 7.45 -14.14 27.27
C GLU A 81 8.80 -14.48 27.90
N LEU A 82 9.90 -14.33 27.15
CA LEU A 82 11.27 -14.53 27.66
C LEU A 82 11.63 -13.50 28.75
N LEU A 83 11.30 -12.22 28.54
CA LEU A 83 11.54 -11.17 29.53
C LEU A 83 10.83 -11.45 30.85
N LYS A 84 9.57 -11.93 30.80
CA LYS A 84 8.83 -12.33 32.01
C LYS A 84 9.50 -13.48 32.74
N ALA A 85 9.98 -14.50 32.00
CA ALA A 85 10.69 -15.61 32.60
C ALA A 85 11.99 -15.16 33.28
N ILE A 86 12.75 -14.26 32.66
CA ILE A 86 13.96 -13.67 33.24
C ILE A 86 13.63 -12.85 34.49
N GLN A 87 12.56 -12.05 34.46
CA GLN A 87 12.12 -11.27 35.63
C GLN A 87 11.79 -12.17 36.81
N MET A 88 11.03 -13.25 36.58
CA MET A 88 10.71 -14.24 37.61
C MET A 88 11.95 -14.90 38.19
N GLU A 89 12.92 -15.26 37.34
CA GLU A 89 14.16 -15.89 37.82
C GLU A 89 15.02 -14.91 38.62
N ASN A 90 15.08 -13.64 38.21
CA ASN A 90 15.76 -12.60 38.97
C ASN A 90 15.13 -12.39 40.35
N GLU A 91 13.79 -12.36 40.44
CA GLU A 91 13.09 -12.29 41.73
C GLU A 91 13.39 -13.51 42.61
N ARG A 92 13.43 -14.72 42.01
CA ARG A 92 13.79 -15.95 42.72
C ARG A 92 15.20 -15.89 43.29
N LEU A 93 16.18 -15.47 42.48
CA LEU A 93 17.58 -15.34 42.89
C LEU A 93 17.76 -14.30 43.98
N LYS A 94 17.08 -13.15 43.87
CA LYS A 94 17.10 -12.10 44.90
C LYS A 94 16.59 -12.62 46.25
N ASN A 95 15.47 -13.34 46.24
CA ASN A 95 14.93 -13.97 47.44
C ASN A 95 15.87 -15.03 48.06
N ILE A 96 16.64 -15.75 47.23
CA ILE A 96 17.65 -16.70 47.72
C ILE A 96 18.80 -15.97 48.39
N LEU A 97 19.30 -14.90 47.78
CA LEU A 97 20.40 -14.08 48.32
C LEU A 97 20.01 -13.41 49.64
N GLU A 98 18.83 -12.78 49.71
CA GLU A 98 18.34 -12.16 50.94
C GLU A 98 18.21 -13.16 52.10
N LYS A 99 17.80 -14.40 51.81
CA LYS A 99 17.75 -15.48 52.81
C LYS A 99 19.13 -15.99 53.23
N ALA A 100 20.15 -15.86 52.38
CA ALA A 100 21.51 -16.24 52.68
C ALA A 100 22.21 -15.19 53.56
N ASP A 101 21.99 -13.90 53.27
CA ASP A 101 22.51 -12.78 54.08
C ASP A 101 21.93 -12.75 55.50
N LEU A 102 20.70 -13.23 55.71
CA LEU A 102 20.08 -13.33 57.05
C LEU A 102 20.63 -14.49 57.92
N LYS A 103 21.53 -15.32 57.39
CA LYS A 103 22.13 -16.46 58.09
C LYS A 103 23.62 -16.28 58.43
N GLY A 104 24.23 -15.17 58.02
CA GLY A 104 25.58 -14.74 58.42
C GLY A 104 25.54 -13.68 59.51
#